data_AF-A0A7C4FPR2-F1
#
_entry.id   AF-A0A7C4FPR2-F1
#
_cell.length_a   1.000
_cell.length_b   1.000
_cell.length_c   1.000
_cell.angle_alpha   90.00
_cell.angle_beta   90.00
_cell.angle_gamma   90.00
#
_symmetry.space_group_name_H-M   'P 1'
#
loop_
_entity.id
_entity.type
_entity.pdbx_description
1 polymer ?
#
loop_
_entity_poly.entity_id
_entity_poly.type
_entity_poly.pdbx_seq_one_letter_code
_entity_poly.pdbx_strand_id
1 'polypeptide(L)'
;LLAGANSRGLHNMGIDGNVNAQNAKALYILACDDELKNLDRYNASIVVLQASYLSPETEKADVILPSTIWAEKDGSITNIDGLVQKVVKTIDAPEGVQSNKVTMELLSSRLG
;
A
#
# COMPACT_ATOMS: atom_id res chain seq x y z
N LEU A 1 -2.71 0.01 11.53
CA LEU A 1 -2.77 -0.91 10.36
C LEU A 1 -4.22 -1.29 10.10
N LEU A 2 -4.59 -1.48 8.84
CA LEU A 2 -5.88 -2.09 8.50
C LEU A 2 -5.75 -3.62 8.63
N ALA A 3 -6.82 -4.26 9.08
CA ALA A 3 -6.89 -5.71 9.04
C ALA A 3 -6.95 -6.15 7.57
N GLY A 4 -6.05 -7.04 7.17
CA GLY A 4 -5.92 -7.51 5.80
C GLY A 4 -5.18 -8.84 5.75
N ALA A 5 -5.14 -9.43 4.57
CA ALA A 5 -4.66 -10.80 4.36
C ALA A 5 -3.19 -10.99 4.82
N ASN A 6 -2.36 -9.93 4.79
CA ASN A 6 -0.94 -9.98 5.20
C ASN A 6 -0.64 -9.22 6.51
N SER A 7 -1.66 -8.90 7.31
CA SER A 7 -1.49 -8.14 8.57
C SER A 7 -0.54 -8.82 9.57
N ARG A 8 -0.58 -10.17 9.64
CA ARG A 8 0.38 -10.97 10.43
C ARG A 8 1.81 -10.81 9.92
N GLY A 9 2.00 -10.79 8.61
CA GLY A 9 3.31 -10.60 7.99
C GLY A 9 3.92 -9.24 8.36
N LEU A 10 3.13 -8.16 8.28
CA LEU A 10 3.55 -6.83 8.71
C LEU A 10 3.93 -6.79 10.19
N HIS A 11 3.11 -7.37 11.06
CA HIS A 11 3.41 -7.46 12.49
C HIS A 11 4.73 -8.21 12.77
N ASN A 12 4.98 -9.32 12.06
CA ASN A 12 6.23 -10.07 12.18
C ASN A 12 7.46 -9.25 11.72
N MET A 13 7.26 -8.26 10.86
CA MET A 13 8.29 -7.30 10.42
C MET A 13 8.46 -6.11 11.39
N GLY A 14 7.75 -6.09 12.52
CA GLY A 14 7.76 -4.98 13.48
C GLY A 14 6.92 -3.78 13.05
N ILE A 15 6.08 -3.94 12.02
CA ILE A 15 5.13 -2.92 11.60
C ILE A 15 3.81 -3.23 12.32
N ASP A 16 3.54 -2.51 13.41
CA ASP A 16 2.40 -2.76 14.31
C ASP A 16 1.31 -1.67 14.22
N GLY A 17 1.55 -0.62 13.44
CA GLY A 17 0.58 0.45 13.18
C GLY A 17 0.46 1.48 14.28
N ASN A 18 1.37 1.49 15.26
CA ASN A 18 1.47 2.50 16.32
C ASN A 18 2.07 3.83 15.81
N VAL A 19 1.50 4.38 14.73
CA VAL A 19 1.92 5.66 14.17
C VAL A 19 0.79 6.69 14.34
N ASN A 20 1.08 7.78 15.05
CA ASN A 20 0.20 8.94 15.04
C ASN A 20 0.43 9.75 13.76
N ALA A 21 -0.45 9.57 12.79
CA ALA A 21 -0.42 10.27 11.52
C ALA A 21 -1.39 11.47 11.45
N GLN A 22 -1.99 11.88 12.58
CA GLN A 22 -2.88 13.05 12.58
C GLN A 22 -2.09 14.33 12.29
N ASN A 23 -2.64 15.19 11.43
CA ASN A 23 -2.05 16.47 11.03
C ASN A 23 -0.63 16.31 10.46
N ALA A 24 -0.31 15.16 9.86
CA ALA A 24 0.97 14.94 9.22
C ALA A 24 1.18 15.94 8.09
N LYS A 25 2.40 16.49 7.97
CA LYS A 25 2.74 17.37 6.83
C LYS A 25 2.63 16.63 5.51
N ALA A 26 2.97 15.35 5.49
CA ALA A 26 2.82 14.46 4.35
C ALA A 26 2.41 13.07 4.85
N LEU A 27 1.47 12.45 4.15
CA LEU A 27 0.98 11.11 4.44
C LEU A 27 1.10 10.25 3.18
N TYR A 28 1.99 9.26 3.24
CA TYR A 28 2.12 8.23 2.21
C TYR A 28 1.37 6.97 2.65
N ILE A 29 0.41 6.52 1.84
CA ILE A 29 -0.40 5.34 2.14
C ILE A 29 -0.17 4.29 1.06
N LEU A 30 0.31 3.13 1.50
CA LEU A 30 0.39 1.93 0.67
C LEU A 30 -0.91 1.12 0.83
N ALA A 31 -1.91 1.41 0.01
CA ALA A 31 -3.18 0.68 0.01
C ALA A 31 -3.15 -0.58 -0.85
N CYS A 32 -2.33 -0.61 -1.90
CA CYS A 32 -2.29 -1.73 -2.85
C CYS A 32 -3.70 -2.00 -3.43
N ASP A 33 -4.13 -3.25 -3.39
CA ASP A 33 -5.43 -3.74 -3.80
C ASP A 33 -6.45 -3.86 -2.65
N ASP A 34 -6.12 -3.35 -1.46
CA ASP A 34 -7.06 -3.26 -0.34
C ASP A 34 -7.91 -1.97 -0.41
N GLU A 35 -9.13 -2.03 0.13
CA GLU A 35 -10.02 -0.88 0.26
C GLU A 35 -9.60 0.00 1.45
N LEU A 36 -9.24 1.26 1.17
CA LEU A 36 -9.00 2.28 2.19
C LEU A 36 -10.32 2.96 2.56
N LYS A 37 -10.51 3.29 3.85
CA LYS A 37 -11.67 4.06 4.32
C LYS A 37 -11.25 5.17 5.25
N ASN A 38 -12.06 6.24 5.31
CA ASN A 38 -11.91 7.34 6.26
C ASN A 38 -10.56 8.07 6.16
N LEU A 39 -10.08 8.33 4.93
CA LEU A 39 -8.83 9.05 4.69
C LEU A 39 -8.79 10.43 5.39
N ASP A 40 -9.94 11.12 5.45
CA ASP A 40 -10.07 12.47 6.03
C ASP A 40 -9.70 12.52 7.52
N ARG A 41 -9.74 11.38 8.23
CA ARG A 41 -9.43 11.31 9.67
C ARG A 41 -7.99 11.74 9.99
N TYR A 42 -7.10 11.66 9.01
CA TYR A 42 -5.69 12.00 9.21
C TYR A 42 -5.41 13.49 9.08
N ASN A 43 -6.26 14.24 8.38
CA ASN A 43 -6.12 15.69 8.16
C ASN A 43 -4.68 16.10 7.75
N ALA A 44 -4.06 15.33 6.87
CA ALA A 44 -2.70 15.58 6.41
C ALA A 44 -2.66 16.73 5.38
N SER A 45 -1.55 17.45 5.29
CA SER A 45 -1.42 18.57 4.33
C SER A 45 -1.19 18.11 2.89
N ILE A 46 -0.56 16.96 2.70
CA ILE A 46 -0.48 16.26 1.40
C ILE A 46 -0.68 14.77 1.62
N VAL A 47 -1.49 14.15 0.77
CA VAL A 47 -1.76 12.72 0.76
C VAL A 47 -1.27 12.12 -0.56
N VAL A 48 -0.34 11.17 -0.46
CA VAL A 48 0.10 10.33 -1.56
C VAL A 48 -0.45 8.93 -1.36
N LEU A 49 -1.32 8.48 -2.26
CA LEU A 49 -1.98 7.20 -2.18
C LEU A 49 -1.48 6.26 -3.28
N GLN A 50 -0.90 5.13 -2.88
CA GLN A 50 -0.53 4.06 -3.79
C GLN A 50 -1.59 2.96 -3.80
N ALA A 51 -2.36 2.88 -4.88
CA ALA A 51 -3.55 2.03 -4.97
C ALA A 51 -3.74 1.42 -6.38
N SER A 52 -4.36 0.25 -6.42
CA SER A 52 -4.63 -0.50 -7.66
C SER A 52 -6.00 -0.21 -8.26
N TYR A 53 -6.93 0.31 -7.46
CA TYR A 53 -8.31 0.59 -7.88
C TYR A 53 -8.69 2.04 -7.57
N LEU A 54 -9.57 2.60 -8.40
CA LEU A 54 -10.24 3.86 -8.09
C LEU A 54 -11.26 3.63 -6.97
N SER A 55 -11.22 4.50 -5.96
CA SER A 55 -12.16 4.54 -4.85
C SER A 55 -12.47 6.00 -4.46
N PRO A 56 -13.52 6.25 -3.65
CA PRO A 56 -13.78 7.60 -3.11
C PRO A 56 -12.57 8.22 -2.39
N GLU A 57 -11.69 7.42 -1.80
CA GLU A 57 -10.46 7.84 -1.14
C GLU A 57 -9.38 8.23 -2.13
N THR A 58 -9.33 7.60 -3.31
CA THR A 58 -8.41 8.02 -4.38
C THR A 58 -8.72 9.42 -4.89
N GLU A 59 -10.00 9.78 -4.99
CA GLU A 59 -10.42 11.14 -5.40
C GLU A 59 -10.05 12.22 -4.39
N LYS A 60 -9.78 11.84 -3.13
CA LYS A 60 -9.38 12.75 -2.05
C LYS A 60 -7.86 12.88 -1.91
N ALA A 61 -7.08 12.05 -2.60
CA ALA A 61 -5.62 12.09 -2.52
C ALA A 61 -5.05 13.16 -3.47
N ASP A 62 -4.01 13.87 -3.05
CA ASP A 62 -3.33 14.87 -3.89
C ASP A 62 -2.51 14.21 -5.01
N VAL A 63 -1.96 13.03 -4.74
CA VAL A 63 -1.19 12.25 -5.71
C VAL A 63 -1.60 10.79 -5.62
N ILE A 64 -1.91 10.19 -6.77
CA ILE A 64 -2.18 8.76 -6.90
C ILE A 64 -1.02 8.09 -7.63
N LEU A 65 -0.49 7.03 -7.04
CA LEU A 65 0.52 6.16 -7.64
C LEU A 65 -0.11 4.81 -7.97
N PRO A 66 -0.27 4.46 -9.26
CA PRO A 66 -0.84 3.17 -9.63
C PRO A 66 -0.02 2.00 -9.09
N SER A 67 -0.68 0.98 -8.56
CA SER A 67 -0.04 -0.24 -8.09
C SER A 67 -0.59 -1.51 -8.73
N THR A 68 0.25 -2.54 -8.75
CA THR A 68 -0.13 -3.90 -9.15
C THR A 68 -1.03 -4.60 -8.12
N ILE A 69 -2.02 -5.37 -8.57
CA ILE A 69 -2.83 -6.27 -7.72
C ILE A 69 -2.05 -7.54 -7.35
N TRP A 70 -2.58 -8.36 -6.43
CA TRP A 70 -1.97 -9.62 -6.00
C TRP A 70 -1.62 -10.58 -7.16
N ALA A 71 -2.44 -10.64 -8.21
CA ALA A 71 -2.25 -11.53 -9.35
C ALA A 71 -1.15 -11.06 -10.34
N GLU A 72 -0.72 -9.81 -10.25
CA GLU A 72 0.23 -9.18 -11.17
C GLU A 72 1.68 -9.18 -10.66
N LYS A 73 1.91 -9.66 -9.43
CA LYS A 73 3.20 -9.55 -8.74
C LYS A 73 3.60 -10.85 -8.07
N ASP A 74 4.90 -11.09 -8.03
CA ASP A 74 5.49 -12.12 -7.19
C ASP A 74 5.71 -11.59 -5.77
N GLY A 75 5.56 -12.47 -4.77
CA GLY A 75 5.80 -12.09 -3.39
C GLY A 75 5.48 -13.20 -2.40
N SER A 76 5.20 -12.80 -1.18
CA SER A 76 4.80 -13.70 -0.11
C SER A 76 3.75 -13.06 0.78
N ILE A 77 2.87 -13.89 1.32
CA ILE A 77 1.86 -13.50 2.31
C ILE A 77 1.95 -14.43 3.52
N THR A 78 1.82 -13.87 4.72
CA THR A 78 1.71 -14.64 5.95
C THR A 78 0.25 -14.70 6.36
N ASN A 79 -0.33 -15.91 6.34
CA ASN A 79 -1.73 -16.11 6.68
C ASN A 79 -2.00 -16.01 8.20
N ILE A 80 -3.26 -16.20 8.60
CA ILE A 80 -3.68 -16.12 10.01
C ILE A 80 -2.99 -17.17 10.91
N ASP A 81 -2.70 -18.35 10.36
CA ASP A 81 -1.99 -19.44 11.05
C ASP A 81 -0.48 -19.17 11.16
N GLY A 82 0.02 -18.10 10.54
CA GLY A 82 1.44 -17.75 10.52
C GLY A 82 2.24 -18.46 9.43
N LEU A 83 1.58 -19.18 8.51
CA LEU A 83 2.24 -19.83 7.38
C LEU A 83 2.57 -18.80 6.29
N VAL A 84 3.84 -18.81 5.86
CA VAL A 84 4.31 -18.01 4.72
C VAL A 84 3.97 -18.74 3.43
N GLN A 85 3.14 -18.11 2.60
CA GLN A 85 2.70 -18.62 1.31
C GLN A 85 3.31 -17.79 0.20
N LYS A 86 3.72 -18.46 -0.89
CA LYS A 86 4.23 -17.78 -2.08
C LYS A 86 3.07 -17.21 -2.89
N VAL A 87 3.18 -15.94 -3.25
CA VAL A 87 2.35 -15.30 -4.27
C VAL A 87 3.13 -15.37 -5.58
N VAL A 88 2.47 -15.86 -6.63
CA VAL A 88 3.06 -16.02 -7.96
C VAL A 88 2.26 -15.18 -8.93
N LYS A 89 2.96 -14.40 -9.76
CA LYS A 89 2.35 -13.64 -10.84
C LYS A 89 1.62 -14.57 -11.82
N THR A 90 0.35 -14.27 -12.11
CA THR A 90 -0.49 -15.03 -13.04
C THR A 90 -0.92 -14.22 -14.27
N ILE A 91 -0.94 -12.89 -14.16
CA ILE A 91 -1.27 -11.98 -15.25
C ILE A 91 -0.25 -10.83 -15.32
N ASP A 92 -0.15 -10.19 -16.48
CA ASP A 92 0.67 -8.98 -16.64
C ASP A 92 -0.08 -7.75 -16.11
N ALA A 93 0.69 -6.86 -15.48
CA ALA A 93 0.17 -5.56 -15.07
C ALA A 93 -0.12 -4.68 -16.30
N PRO A 94 -1.08 -3.74 -16.21
CA PRO A 94 -1.29 -2.75 -17.25
C PRO A 94 -0.01 -1.95 -17.56
N GLU A 95 0.11 -1.48 -18.79
CA GLU A 95 1.26 -0.69 -19.22
C GLU A 95 1.45 0.54 -18.31
N GLY A 96 2.70 0.76 -17.88
CA GLY A 96 3.06 1.88 -17.00
C GLY A 96 2.79 1.63 -15.50
N VAL A 97 2.12 0.54 -15.12
CA VAL A 97 1.90 0.18 -13.71
C VAL A 97 3.10 -0.61 -13.19
N GLN A 98 3.68 -0.13 -12.08
CA GLN A 98 4.85 -0.74 -11.46
C GLN A 98 4.48 -1.50 -10.18
N SER A 99 5.34 -2.44 -9.79
CA SER A 99 5.17 -3.15 -8.53
C SER A 99 5.34 -2.20 -7.35
N ASN A 100 4.69 -2.53 -6.23
CA ASN A 100 4.73 -1.70 -5.04
C ASN A 100 6.15 -1.34 -4.59
N LYS A 101 7.04 -2.32 -4.65
CA LYS A 101 8.44 -2.19 -4.27
C LYS A 101 9.18 -1.20 -5.18
N VAL A 102 9.02 -1.33 -6.49
CA VAL A 102 9.72 -0.47 -7.46
C VAL A 102 9.28 0.98 -7.29
N THR A 103 7.99 1.23 -7.12
CA THR A 103 7.48 2.60 -6.86
C THR A 103 8.09 3.19 -5.60
N MET A 104 8.17 2.42 -4.50
CA MET A 104 8.79 2.86 -3.26
C MET A 104 10.29 3.12 -3.39
N GLU A 105 11.02 2.26 -4.11
CA GLU A 105 12.45 2.44 -4.38
C GLU A 105 12.71 3.71 -5.20
N LEU A 106 11.88 3.98 -6.22
CA LEU A 106 11.95 5.20 -7.01
C LEU A 106 11.64 6.45 -6.19
N LEU A 107 10.61 6.41 -5.34
CA LEU A 107 10.31 7.49 -4.42
C LEU A 107 11.48 7.76 -3.47
N SER A 108 12.02 6.71 -2.84
CA SER A 108 13.17 6.83 -1.95
C SER A 108 14.35 7.48 -2.68
N SER A 109 14.69 7.03 -3.89
CA SER A 109 15.81 7.59 -4.66
C SER A 109 15.67 9.08 -5.00
N ARG A 110 14.42 9.58 -5.09
CA ARG A 110 14.12 10.98 -5.40
C ARG A 110 14.08 11.87 -4.16
N LEU A 111 13.78 11.29 -3.00
CA LEU A 111 13.65 12.02 -1.74
C LEU A 111 14.99 12.14 -0.98
N GLY A 112 15.99 11.31 -1.31
CA GLY A 112 17.33 11.33 -0.71
C GLY A 112 17.44 10.39 0.48
#